data_AF-A0ABD5SKJ5-F1
#
_entry.id   AF-A0ABD5SKJ5-F1
#
_cell.length_a   1.000
_cell.length_b   1.000
_cell.length_c   1.000
_cell.angle_alpha   90.00
_cell.angle_beta   90.00
_cell.angle_gamma   90.00
#
_symmetry.space_group_name_H-M   'P 1'
#
loop_
_entity.id
_entity.type
_entity.pdbx_description
1 polymer ?
#
loop_
_entity_poly.entity_id
_entity_poly.type
_entity_poly.pdbx_seq_one_letter_code
_entity_poly.pdbx_strand_id
1 'polypeptide(L)'
;MAHASATVAGTELRRTVRAVVGSRTKLLTIAVVALIALGPITAVGLLLLPELGEQAAAASLTTDTAATVTEYVTGGVAVLWVFLVMMSIMRTVTTVADVDEPAFLLLSTAVRNSVVGIVAAETALYAGVLIPVTVLFAGAFAYGAGTVLPVLVAPLLVALLLLTAIPVGFVVGIWVRHLITVYEPVARYRTLLFAAFWVVYFGAIATGGLNAVMWSLFTTLQTSPLGWPGHLLLVGVPGIDPSTVGIAGAVAGSALLVGVAFVASVPSAQRHWFADPARTDDEDVDEEASSDRLAGLLSGTVSRPVRTVAVTAVRRTKRAPIRLAYAGYPLLGALGFIQQIIESGTIPSFMAVMFCLYEVWAAGVLFTLNPLGDLGPALPAVVTSTLTGRQAIR
;
A
#
# COMPACT_ATOMS: atom_id res chain seq x y z
N MET A 1 18.38 -25.69 10.66
CA MET A 1 18.08 -24.51 9.83
C MET A 1 16.58 -24.26 9.73
N ALA A 2 15.78 -25.22 9.25
CA ALA A 2 14.33 -25.04 9.08
C ALA A 2 13.56 -24.67 10.37
N HIS A 3 13.99 -25.16 11.53
CA HIS A 3 13.37 -24.79 12.81
C HIS A 3 13.54 -23.30 13.14
N ALA A 4 14.73 -22.73 12.95
CA ALA A 4 14.98 -21.32 13.25
C ALA A 4 14.15 -20.38 12.35
N SER A 5 14.08 -20.66 11.04
CA SER A 5 13.24 -19.90 10.11
C SER A 5 11.75 -20.05 10.43
N ALA A 6 11.30 -21.25 10.83
CA ALA A 6 9.91 -21.48 11.23
C ALA A 6 9.55 -20.75 12.53
N THR A 7 10.48 -20.69 13.49
CA THR A 7 10.30 -19.92 14.72
C THR A 7 10.14 -18.43 14.41
N VAL A 8 11.04 -17.85 13.58
CA VAL A 8 10.93 -16.46 13.13
C VAL A 8 9.60 -16.20 12.42
N ALA A 9 9.19 -17.09 11.51
CA ALA A 9 7.92 -16.96 10.81
C ALA A 9 6.73 -16.98 11.78
N GLY A 10 6.73 -17.91 12.73
CA GLY A 10 5.67 -18.05 13.72
C GLY A 10 5.59 -16.86 14.69
N THR A 11 6.73 -16.29 15.08
CA THR A 11 6.77 -15.11 15.96
C THR A 11 6.25 -13.87 15.24
N GLU A 12 6.71 -13.62 14.00
CA GLU A 12 6.24 -12.48 13.21
C GLU A 12 4.74 -12.58 12.91
N LEU A 13 4.27 -13.74 12.47
CA LEU A 13 2.85 -13.97 12.21
C LEU A 13 1.99 -13.69 13.45
N ARG A 14 2.35 -14.28 14.60
CA ARG A 14 1.62 -14.07 15.86
C ARG A 14 1.63 -12.60 16.27
N ARG A 15 2.75 -11.92 16.05
CA ARG A 15 2.92 -10.52 16.39
C ARG A 15 2.01 -9.62 15.55
N THR A 16 2.03 -9.77 14.23
CA THR A 16 1.15 -9.00 13.33
C THR A 16 -0.32 -9.25 13.66
N VAL A 17 -0.72 -10.51 13.88
CA VAL A 17 -2.09 -10.87 14.25
C VAL A 17 -2.48 -10.23 15.59
N ARG A 18 -1.62 -10.30 16.61
CA ARG A 18 -1.89 -9.64 17.91
C ARG A 18 -1.94 -8.12 17.80
N ALA A 19 -1.12 -7.50 16.97
CA ALA A 19 -1.11 -6.06 16.77
C ALA A 19 -2.38 -5.55 16.08
N VAL A 20 -3.03 -6.39 15.27
CA VAL A 20 -4.33 -6.12 14.67
C VAL A 20 -5.45 -6.40 15.67
N VAL A 21 -5.49 -7.60 16.24
CA VAL A 21 -6.57 -8.06 17.15
C VAL A 21 -6.58 -7.26 18.46
N GLY A 22 -5.42 -6.82 18.96
CA GLY A 22 -5.32 -6.04 20.18
C GLY A 22 -5.86 -4.61 20.06
N SER A 23 -6.12 -4.11 18.85
CA SER A 23 -6.62 -2.76 18.62
C SER A 23 -8.06 -2.79 18.11
N ARG A 24 -9.02 -2.38 18.96
CA ARG A 24 -10.43 -2.26 18.58
C ARG A 24 -10.64 -1.36 17.37
N THR A 25 -9.89 -0.26 17.27
CA THR A 25 -9.95 0.67 16.14
C THR A 25 -9.50 0.02 14.84
N LYS A 26 -8.42 -0.78 14.86
CA LYS A 26 -7.98 -1.54 13.67
C LYS A 26 -9.00 -2.60 13.25
N LEU A 27 -9.59 -3.31 14.21
CA LEU A 27 -10.64 -4.29 13.92
C LEU A 27 -11.90 -3.64 13.34
N LEU A 28 -12.37 -2.52 13.91
CA LEU A 28 -13.52 -1.80 13.38
C LEU A 28 -13.27 -1.27 11.98
N THR A 29 -12.08 -0.69 11.73
CA THR A 29 -11.74 -0.20 10.39
C THR A 29 -11.65 -1.33 9.36
N ILE A 30 -11.05 -2.48 9.71
CA ILE A 30 -11.05 -3.68 8.86
C ILE A 30 -12.47 -4.17 8.61
N ALA A 31 -13.33 -4.21 9.63
CA ALA A 31 -14.73 -4.65 9.48
C ALA A 31 -15.52 -3.71 8.56
N VAL A 32 -15.34 -2.39 8.69
CA VAL A 32 -15.97 -1.38 7.83
C VAL A 32 -15.48 -1.52 6.39
N VAL A 33 -14.17 -1.69 6.16
CA VAL A 33 -13.62 -1.92 4.82
C VAL A 33 -14.14 -3.24 4.24
N ALA A 34 -14.18 -4.31 5.02
CA ALA A 34 -14.71 -5.60 4.60
C ALA A 34 -16.20 -5.51 4.22
N LEU A 35 -16.99 -4.75 4.98
CA LEU A 35 -18.43 -4.61 4.72
C LEU A 35 -18.72 -3.66 3.54
N ILE A 36 -18.09 -2.48 3.50
CA ILE A 36 -18.43 -1.42 2.54
C ILE A 36 -17.69 -1.61 1.22
N ALA A 37 -16.40 -1.94 1.24
CA ALA A 37 -15.61 -2.07 0.02
C ALA A 37 -15.67 -3.50 -0.55
N LEU A 38 -15.44 -4.51 0.29
CA LEU A 38 -15.41 -5.91 -0.17
C LEU A 38 -16.81 -6.53 -0.24
N GLY A 39 -17.74 -6.15 0.64
CA GLY A 39 -19.09 -6.72 0.72
C GLY A 39 -19.90 -6.66 -0.58
N PRO A 40 -19.97 -5.51 -1.28
CA PRO A 40 -20.64 -5.44 -2.58
C PRO A 40 -19.97 -6.31 -3.64
N ILE A 41 -18.63 -6.34 -3.66
CA ILE A 41 -17.86 -7.14 -4.62
C ILE A 41 -18.07 -8.63 -4.37
N THR A 42 -18.08 -9.06 -3.10
CA THR A 42 -18.35 -10.45 -2.75
C THR A 42 -19.78 -10.85 -3.05
N ALA A 43 -20.76 -10.00 -2.77
CA ALA A 43 -22.16 -10.25 -3.11
C ALA A 43 -22.37 -10.39 -4.62
N VAL A 44 -21.84 -9.46 -5.42
CA VAL A 44 -21.92 -9.52 -6.89
C VAL A 44 -21.23 -10.77 -7.41
N GLY A 45 -20.02 -11.09 -6.92
CA GLY A 45 -19.32 -12.30 -7.33
C GLY A 45 -20.08 -13.58 -6.98
N LEU A 46 -20.67 -13.67 -5.78
CA LEU A 46 -21.44 -14.84 -5.36
C LEU A 46 -22.75 -15.03 -6.14
N LEU A 47 -23.34 -13.96 -6.69
CA LEU A 47 -24.54 -14.03 -7.51
C LEU A 47 -24.22 -14.38 -8.97
N LEU A 48 -23.14 -13.82 -9.54
CA LEU A 48 -22.82 -13.99 -10.96
C LEU A 48 -22.01 -15.27 -11.25
N LEU A 49 -21.11 -15.68 -10.35
CA LEU A 49 -20.22 -16.83 -10.60
C LEU A 49 -20.96 -18.17 -10.80
N PRO A 50 -22.06 -18.47 -10.09
CA PRO A 50 -22.86 -19.66 -10.39
C PRO A 50 -23.44 -19.62 -11.82
N GLU A 51 -24.03 -18.50 -12.24
CA GLU A 51 -24.58 -18.36 -13.59
C GLU A 51 -23.51 -18.53 -14.68
N LEU A 52 -22.31 -17.97 -14.46
CA LEU A 52 -21.16 -18.15 -15.34
C LEU A 52 -20.68 -19.61 -15.37
N GLY A 53 -20.76 -20.31 -14.24
CA GLY A 53 -20.46 -21.75 -14.15
C GLY A 53 -21.44 -22.59 -14.95
N GLU A 54 -22.75 -22.32 -14.84
CA GLU A 54 -23.79 -23.00 -15.61
C GLU A 54 -23.61 -22.79 -17.11
N GLN A 55 -23.30 -21.57 -17.53
CA GLN A 55 -22.99 -21.25 -18.94
C GLN A 55 -21.77 -22.01 -19.45
N ALA A 56 -20.72 -22.14 -18.64
CA ALA A 56 -19.54 -22.93 -19.00
C ALA A 56 -19.86 -24.43 -19.12
N ALA A 57 -20.67 -24.96 -18.20
CA ALA A 57 -21.08 -26.37 -18.20
C ALA A 57 -22.03 -26.72 -19.37
N ALA A 58 -22.83 -25.77 -19.82
CA ALA A 58 -23.74 -25.95 -20.96
C ALA A 58 -23.02 -26.14 -22.32
N ALA A 59 -21.68 -26.04 -22.36
CA ALA A 59 -20.83 -26.26 -23.54
C ALA A 59 -21.27 -25.47 -24.79
N SER A 60 -21.98 -24.35 -24.60
CA SER A 60 -22.46 -23.46 -25.66
C SER A 60 -21.42 -22.41 -26.08
N LEU A 61 -20.19 -22.54 -25.59
CA LEU A 61 -19.10 -21.62 -25.89
C LEU A 61 -18.64 -21.83 -27.33
N THR A 62 -18.85 -20.82 -28.17
CA THR A 62 -18.20 -20.77 -29.49
C THR A 62 -16.68 -20.68 -29.31
N THR A 63 -15.92 -21.11 -30.33
CA THR A 63 -14.44 -21.04 -30.32
C THR A 63 -13.93 -19.63 -30.03
N ASP A 64 -14.62 -18.61 -30.53
CA ASP A 64 -14.26 -17.20 -30.33
C ASP A 64 -14.47 -16.77 -28.87
N THR A 65 -15.55 -17.24 -28.23
CA THR A 65 -15.80 -16.98 -26.81
C THR A 65 -14.74 -17.67 -25.93
N ALA A 66 -14.36 -18.90 -26.25
CA ALA A 66 -13.34 -19.62 -25.49
C ALA A 66 -11.94 -18.97 -25.58
N ALA A 67 -11.57 -18.46 -26.76
CA ALA A 67 -10.35 -17.68 -26.94
C ALA A 67 -10.36 -16.39 -26.11
N THR A 68 -11.48 -15.66 -26.17
CA THR A 68 -11.69 -14.42 -25.40
C THR A 68 -11.57 -14.68 -23.89
N VAL A 69 -12.23 -15.71 -23.36
CA VAL A 69 -12.14 -16.09 -21.94
C VAL A 69 -10.70 -16.45 -21.55
N THR A 70 -9.99 -17.18 -22.41
CA THR A 70 -8.59 -17.54 -22.18
C THR A 70 -7.72 -16.29 -22.04
N GLU A 71 -7.86 -15.32 -22.95
CA GLU A 71 -7.16 -14.04 -22.90
C GLU A 71 -7.50 -13.27 -21.62
N TYR A 72 -8.78 -13.18 -21.24
CA TYR A 72 -9.17 -12.49 -20.00
C TYR A 72 -8.59 -13.13 -18.75
N VAL A 73 -8.58 -14.47 -18.68
CA VAL A 73 -8.04 -15.21 -17.53
C VAL A 73 -6.51 -15.07 -17.45
N THR A 74 -5.78 -15.26 -18.55
CA THR A 74 -4.31 -15.14 -18.53
C THR A 74 -3.87 -13.71 -18.23
N GLY A 75 -4.52 -12.72 -18.84
CA GLY A 75 -4.27 -11.30 -18.58
C GLY A 75 -4.60 -10.89 -17.16
N GLY A 76 -5.76 -11.32 -16.66
CA GLY A 76 -6.21 -11.03 -15.29
C GLY A 76 -5.26 -11.62 -14.25
N VAL A 77 -4.79 -12.85 -14.46
CA VAL A 77 -3.81 -13.50 -13.57
C VAL A 77 -2.46 -12.80 -13.60
N ALA A 78 -1.99 -12.37 -14.76
CA ALA A 78 -0.73 -11.64 -14.86
C ALA A 78 -0.81 -10.26 -14.18
N VAL A 79 -1.90 -9.53 -14.38
CA VAL A 79 -2.15 -8.24 -13.70
C VAL A 79 -2.27 -8.44 -12.19
N LEU A 80 -2.97 -9.49 -11.74
CA LEU A 80 -3.06 -9.84 -10.33
C LEU A 80 -1.66 -10.12 -9.74
N TRP A 81 -0.81 -10.84 -10.47
CA TRP A 81 0.57 -11.08 -10.03
C TRP A 81 1.35 -9.77 -9.85
N VAL A 82 1.29 -8.85 -10.82
CA VAL A 82 1.94 -7.53 -10.73
C VAL A 82 1.40 -6.74 -9.54
N PHE A 83 0.08 -6.77 -9.33
CA PHE A 83 -0.57 -6.12 -8.20
C PHE A 83 -0.08 -6.69 -6.86
N LEU A 84 0.04 -8.02 -6.74
CA LEU A 84 0.58 -8.68 -5.55
C LEU A 84 2.04 -8.31 -5.29
N VAL A 85 2.87 -8.24 -6.34
CA VAL A 85 4.26 -7.76 -6.23
C VAL A 85 4.28 -6.32 -5.73
N MET A 86 3.47 -5.43 -6.29
CA MET A 86 3.38 -4.03 -5.86
C MET A 86 2.95 -3.91 -4.40
N MET A 87 1.92 -4.66 -3.98
CA MET A 87 1.46 -4.71 -2.60
C MET A 87 2.57 -5.20 -1.65
N SER A 88 3.30 -6.23 -2.05
CA SER A 88 4.45 -6.75 -1.30
C SER A 88 5.60 -5.74 -1.22
N ILE A 89 5.90 -5.00 -2.29
CA ILE A 89 6.88 -3.90 -2.28
C ILE A 89 6.47 -2.84 -1.27
N MET A 90 5.22 -2.35 -1.33
CA MET A 90 4.71 -1.32 -0.42
C MET A 90 4.80 -1.77 1.04
N ARG A 91 4.36 -3.00 1.34
CA ARG A 91 4.50 -3.57 2.69
C ARG A 91 5.95 -3.72 3.10
N THR A 92 6.84 -4.10 2.18
CA THR A 92 8.27 -4.24 2.47
C THR A 92 8.91 -2.91 2.82
N VAL A 93 8.67 -1.87 2.01
CA VAL A 93 9.20 -0.53 2.26
C VAL A 93 8.69 0.02 3.59
N THR A 94 7.40 -0.13 3.88
CA THR A 94 6.76 0.50 5.06
C THR A 94 6.95 -0.27 6.35
N THR A 95 6.99 -1.60 6.30
CA THR A 95 6.94 -2.45 7.51
C THR A 95 7.97 -3.56 7.48
N VAL A 96 8.01 -4.41 6.45
CA VAL A 96 8.73 -5.70 6.52
C VAL A 96 10.25 -5.55 6.48
N ALA A 97 10.77 -4.51 5.82
CA ALA A 97 12.21 -4.26 5.80
C ALA A 97 12.73 -3.62 7.09
N ASP A 98 11.84 -3.06 7.94
CA ASP A 98 12.18 -2.66 9.31
C ASP A 98 12.06 -3.87 10.22
N VAL A 99 13.18 -4.45 10.59
CA VAL A 99 13.15 -5.55 11.54
C VAL A 99 13.12 -4.95 12.93
N ASP A 100 12.04 -5.21 13.68
CA ASP A 100 11.96 -4.78 15.06
C ASP A 100 13.00 -5.50 15.94
N GLU A 101 13.66 -4.73 16.80
CA GLU A 101 14.78 -5.19 17.61
C GLU A 101 15.85 -5.92 16.77
N PRO A 102 16.45 -5.24 15.77
CA PRO A 102 17.35 -5.86 14.80
C PRO A 102 18.57 -6.47 15.49
N ALA A 103 19.02 -5.87 16.61
CA ALA A 103 20.12 -6.40 17.42
C ALA A 103 19.82 -7.80 17.96
N PHE A 104 18.61 -8.06 18.46
CA PHE A 104 18.26 -9.38 19.00
C PHE A 104 18.12 -10.41 17.88
N LEU A 105 17.43 -10.07 16.81
CA LEU A 105 17.14 -11.01 15.72
C LEU A 105 18.39 -11.32 14.88
N LEU A 106 19.20 -10.32 14.53
CA LEU A 106 20.37 -10.51 13.67
C LEU A 106 21.58 -11.13 14.40
N LEU A 107 21.63 -11.03 15.74
CA LEU A 107 22.65 -11.72 16.54
C LEU A 107 22.26 -13.15 16.92
N SER A 108 20.96 -13.44 17.07
CA SER A 108 20.48 -14.76 17.50
C SER A 108 20.39 -15.80 16.38
N THR A 109 20.31 -15.38 15.12
CA THR A 109 20.22 -16.28 13.97
C THR A 109 20.89 -15.72 12.72
N ALA A 110 21.23 -16.59 11.77
CA ALA A 110 21.78 -16.17 10.49
C ALA A 110 20.75 -15.38 9.65
N VAL A 111 21.21 -14.36 8.93
CA VAL A 111 20.41 -13.51 8.02
C VAL A 111 19.51 -14.33 7.10
N ARG A 112 20.02 -15.45 6.58
CA ARG A 112 19.25 -16.36 5.72
C ARG A 112 17.99 -16.90 6.41
N ASN A 113 18.08 -17.28 7.69
CA ASN A 113 16.92 -17.80 8.42
C ASN A 113 15.90 -16.69 8.69
N SER A 114 16.38 -15.47 8.96
CA SER A 114 15.54 -14.28 9.14
C SER A 114 14.76 -13.94 7.89
N VAL A 115 15.45 -13.85 6.74
CA VAL A 115 14.82 -13.55 5.44
C VAL A 115 13.76 -14.59 5.08
N VAL A 116 14.10 -15.89 5.18
CA VAL A 116 13.15 -16.97 4.89
C VAL A 116 11.96 -16.93 5.85
N GLY A 117 12.21 -16.69 7.15
CA GLY A 117 11.16 -16.60 8.16
C GLY A 117 10.20 -15.43 7.95
N ILE A 118 10.74 -14.25 7.65
CA ILE A 118 9.96 -13.04 7.40
C ILE A 118 9.13 -13.18 6.11
N VAL A 119 9.74 -13.64 5.01
CA VAL A 119 9.02 -13.88 3.75
C VAL A 119 7.94 -14.95 3.92
N ALA A 120 8.20 -15.99 4.70
CA ALA A 120 7.21 -17.03 5.01
C ALA A 120 6.05 -16.49 5.86
N ALA A 121 6.32 -15.67 6.88
CA ALA A 121 5.28 -15.00 7.67
C ALA A 121 4.41 -14.11 6.79
N GLU A 122 5.03 -13.34 5.90
CA GLU A 122 4.33 -12.46 4.97
C GLU A 122 3.45 -13.26 4.01
N THR A 123 3.98 -14.37 3.48
CA THR A 123 3.22 -15.30 2.64
C THR A 123 2.02 -15.88 3.38
N ALA A 124 2.19 -16.27 4.65
CA ALA A 124 1.11 -16.78 5.47
C ALA A 124 0.02 -15.72 5.76
N LEU A 125 0.40 -14.44 5.95
CA LEU A 125 -0.55 -13.34 6.15
C LEU A 125 -1.41 -13.11 4.91
N TYR A 126 -0.80 -13.02 3.72
CA TYR A 126 -1.56 -12.87 2.47
C TYR A 126 -2.41 -14.11 2.18
N ALA A 127 -1.86 -15.31 2.39
CA ALA A 127 -2.58 -16.56 2.20
C ALA A 127 -3.80 -16.68 3.12
N GLY A 128 -3.68 -16.24 4.39
CA GLY A 128 -4.78 -16.25 5.36
C GLY A 128 -5.98 -15.38 4.96
N VAL A 129 -5.78 -14.39 4.09
CA VAL A 129 -6.86 -13.55 3.55
C VAL A 129 -7.32 -14.02 2.18
N LEU A 130 -6.39 -14.27 1.26
CA LEU A 130 -6.71 -14.55 -0.14
C LEU A 130 -7.26 -15.96 -0.34
N ILE A 131 -6.68 -16.99 0.31
CA ILE A 131 -7.12 -18.38 0.10
C ILE A 131 -8.60 -18.57 0.47
N PRO A 132 -9.09 -18.14 1.66
CA PRO A 132 -10.51 -18.30 2.00
C PRO A 132 -11.44 -17.60 1.01
N VAL A 133 -11.09 -16.39 0.58
CA VAL A 133 -11.87 -15.62 -0.40
C VAL A 133 -11.89 -16.32 -1.76
N THR A 134 -10.76 -16.85 -2.20
CA THR A 134 -10.67 -17.63 -3.44
C THR A 134 -11.47 -18.92 -3.37
N VAL A 135 -11.41 -19.66 -2.26
CA VAL A 135 -12.22 -20.88 -2.07
C VAL A 135 -13.71 -20.55 -2.12
N LEU A 136 -14.13 -19.43 -1.51
CA LEU A 136 -15.52 -18.98 -1.55
C LEU A 136 -16.00 -18.71 -2.98
N PHE A 137 -15.26 -17.92 -3.75
CA PHE A 137 -15.62 -17.62 -5.15
C PHE A 137 -15.52 -18.84 -6.07
N ALA A 138 -14.47 -19.65 -5.91
CA ALA A 138 -14.32 -20.89 -6.67
C ALA A 138 -15.45 -21.88 -6.36
N GLY A 139 -15.93 -21.92 -5.11
CA GLY A 139 -17.09 -22.71 -4.70
C GLY A 139 -18.38 -22.25 -5.35
N ALA A 140 -18.61 -20.94 -5.45
CA ALA A 140 -19.77 -20.40 -6.15
C ALA A 140 -19.76 -20.74 -7.65
N PHE A 141 -18.61 -20.61 -8.31
CA PHE A 141 -18.46 -21.03 -9.72
C PHE A 141 -18.62 -22.54 -9.89
N ALA A 142 -18.00 -23.34 -9.02
CA ALA A 142 -18.08 -24.80 -9.02
C ALA A 142 -19.52 -25.31 -8.85
N TYR A 143 -20.32 -24.63 -8.02
CA TYR A 143 -21.74 -24.96 -7.82
C TYR A 143 -22.53 -24.87 -9.13
N GLY A 144 -22.37 -23.77 -9.89
CA GLY A 144 -23.02 -23.62 -11.19
C GLY A 144 -22.43 -24.52 -12.28
N ALA A 145 -21.12 -24.73 -12.26
CA ALA A 145 -20.43 -25.55 -13.25
C ALA A 145 -20.61 -27.07 -13.06
N GLY A 146 -21.19 -27.50 -11.93
CA GLY A 146 -21.36 -28.92 -11.59
C GLY A 146 -20.05 -29.70 -11.40
N THR A 147 -18.92 -29.00 -11.13
CA THR A 147 -17.59 -29.59 -10.99
C THR A 147 -16.88 -29.07 -9.75
N VAL A 148 -16.14 -29.93 -9.05
CA VAL A 148 -15.38 -29.58 -7.84
C VAL A 148 -13.99 -29.02 -8.18
N LEU A 149 -13.56 -29.13 -9.43
CA LEU A 149 -12.19 -28.82 -9.86
C LEU A 149 -11.76 -27.36 -9.62
N PRO A 150 -12.59 -26.32 -9.87
CA PRO A 150 -12.27 -24.93 -9.54
C PRO A 150 -11.85 -24.72 -8.08
N VAL A 151 -12.49 -25.43 -7.15
CA VAL A 151 -12.24 -25.31 -5.70
C VAL A 151 -10.84 -25.79 -5.32
N LEU A 152 -10.25 -26.71 -6.08
CA LEU A 152 -8.90 -27.21 -5.85
C LEU A 152 -7.85 -26.37 -6.60
N VAL A 153 -8.15 -26.05 -7.85
CA VAL A 153 -7.20 -25.41 -8.76
C VAL A 153 -7.01 -23.92 -8.45
N ALA A 154 -8.07 -23.18 -8.14
CA ALA A 154 -7.97 -21.74 -7.89
C ALA A 154 -7.12 -21.41 -6.64
N PRO A 155 -7.27 -22.10 -5.49
CA PRO A 155 -6.37 -21.89 -4.35
C PRO A 155 -4.92 -22.29 -4.63
N LEU A 156 -4.69 -23.34 -5.43
CA LEU A 156 -3.34 -23.74 -5.84
C LEU A 156 -2.67 -22.65 -6.70
N LEU A 157 -3.42 -22.06 -7.64
CA LEU A 157 -2.94 -20.92 -8.40
C LEU A 157 -2.59 -19.74 -7.47
N VAL A 158 -3.48 -19.38 -6.55
CA VAL A 158 -3.21 -18.28 -5.61
C VAL A 158 -1.97 -18.57 -4.76
N ALA A 159 -1.79 -19.81 -4.29
CA ALA A 159 -0.58 -20.20 -3.58
C ALA A 159 0.67 -20.01 -4.45
N LEU A 160 0.64 -20.40 -5.73
CA LEU A 160 1.73 -20.20 -6.69
C LEU A 160 2.05 -18.71 -6.90
N LEU A 161 1.01 -17.88 -7.06
CA LEU A 161 1.15 -16.43 -7.21
C LEU A 161 1.77 -15.79 -5.96
N LEU A 162 1.35 -16.20 -4.76
CA LEU A 162 1.90 -15.68 -3.51
C LEU A 162 3.36 -16.11 -3.31
N LEU A 163 3.67 -17.38 -3.59
CA LEU A 163 5.03 -17.92 -3.47
C LEU A 163 6.03 -17.22 -4.41
N THR A 164 5.57 -16.68 -5.54
CA THR A 164 6.41 -15.94 -6.49
C THR A 164 6.41 -14.44 -6.23
N ALA A 165 5.24 -13.83 -6.05
CA ALA A 165 5.09 -12.39 -5.94
C ALA A 165 5.75 -11.83 -4.66
N ILE A 166 5.63 -12.52 -3.54
CA ILE A 166 6.09 -12.00 -2.24
C ILE A 166 7.63 -11.98 -2.15
N PRO A 167 8.37 -13.05 -2.50
CA PRO A 167 9.83 -12.97 -2.53
C PRO A 167 10.36 -11.90 -3.50
N VAL A 168 9.74 -11.75 -4.68
CA VAL A 168 10.10 -10.71 -5.65
C VAL A 168 9.84 -9.32 -5.07
N GLY A 169 8.66 -9.11 -4.49
CA GLY A 169 8.29 -7.85 -3.87
C GLY A 169 9.18 -7.49 -2.67
N PHE A 170 9.62 -8.50 -1.91
CA PHE A 170 10.57 -8.33 -0.81
C PHE A 170 11.95 -7.84 -1.30
N VAL A 171 12.51 -8.47 -2.34
CA VAL A 171 13.81 -8.06 -2.90
C VAL A 171 13.74 -6.62 -3.42
N VAL A 172 12.74 -6.33 -4.26
CA VAL A 172 12.58 -4.99 -4.83
C VAL A 172 12.30 -3.96 -3.72
N GLY A 173 11.42 -4.28 -2.78
CA GLY A 173 11.05 -3.40 -1.68
C GLY A 173 12.22 -3.08 -0.75
N ILE A 174 13.13 -4.04 -0.48
CA ILE A 174 14.35 -3.78 0.28
C ILE A 174 15.25 -2.78 -0.44
N TRP A 175 15.45 -2.93 -1.75
CA TRP A 175 16.29 -2.00 -2.51
C TRP A 175 15.67 -0.60 -2.58
N VAL A 176 14.36 -0.51 -2.79
CA VAL A 176 13.64 0.78 -2.75
C VAL A 176 13.82 1.44 -1.39
N ARG A 177 13.64 0.69 -0.29
CA ARG A 177 13.86 1.23 1.05
C ARG A 177 15.31 1.65 1.26
N HIS A 178 16.26 0.81 0.87
CA HIS A 178 17.69 1.11 0.97
C HIS A 178 18.05 2.42 0.24
N LEU A 179 17.51 2.64 -0.96
CA LEU A 179 17.71 3.89 -1.69
C LEU A 179 17.14 5.10 -0.93
N ILE A 180 15.95 4.97 -0.35
CA ILE A 180 15.27 6.08 0.34
C ILE A 180 15.90 6.40 1.71
N THR A 181 16.49 5.41 2.39
CA THR A 181 16.96 5.58 3.78
C THR A 181 18.48 5.57 3.95
N VAL A 182 19.23 4.90 3.07
CA VAL A 182 20.69 4.71 3.20
C VAL A 182 21.44 5.49 2.13
N TYR A 183 20.95 5.54 0.89
CA TYR A 183 21.65 6.22 -0.19
C TYR A 183 21.47 7.75 -0.11
N GLU A 184 22.52 8.45 0.34
CA GLU A 184 22.49 9.86 0.72
C GLU A 184 21.85 10.81 -0.32
N PRO A 185 22.17 10.75 -1.64
CA PRO A 185 21.54 11.64 -2.62
C PRO A 185 20.02 11.48 -2.68
N VAL A 186 19.51 10.25 -2.61
CA VAL A 186 18.08 9.97 -2.70
C VAL A 186 17.40 10.27 -1.36
N ALA A 187 18.05 9.94 -0.24
CA ALA A 187 17.56 10.24 1.09
C ALA A 187 17.39 11.76 1.32
N ARG A 188 18.35 12.57 0.84
CA ARG A 188 18.29 14.03 0.91
C ARG A 188 17.08 14.62 0.18
N TYR A 189 16.72 14.05 -0.98
CA TYR A 189 15.60 14.51 -1.80
C TYR A 189 14.32 13.68 -1.62
N ARG A 190 14.23 12.83 -0.59
CA ARG A 190 13.09 11.90 -0.40
C ARG A 190 11.73 12.60 -0.43
N THR A 191 11.63 13.79 0.16
CA THR A 191 10.39 14.56 0.21
C THR A 191 10.01 15.11 -1.17
N LEU A 192 10.99 15.58 -1.94
CA LEU A 192 10.77 16.04 -3.31
C LEU A 192 10.41 14.89 -4.24
N LEU A 193 11.09 13.75 -4.11
CA LEU A 193 10.77 12.54 -4.88
C LEU A 193 9.36 12.04 -4.54
N PHE A 194 8.97 12.06 -3.27
CA PHE A 194 7.63 11.70 -2.84
C PHE A 194 6.58 12.68 -3.41
N ALA A 195 6.83 13.98 -3.37
CA ALA A 195 5.96 14.98 -3.96
C ALA A 195 5.84 14.80 -5.48
N ALA A 196 6.97 14.62 -6.18
CA ALA A 196 7.01 14.37 -7.62
C ALA A 196 6.25 13.09 -8.00
N PHE A 197 6.41 12.01 -7.22
CA PHE A 197 5.66 10.77 -7.40
C PHE A 197 4.15 11.02 -7.34
N TRP A 198 3.67 11.75 -6.33
CA TRP A 198 2.24 12.07 -6.21
C TRP A 198 1.73 12.95 -7.35
N VAL A 199 2.52 13.93 -7.81
CA VAL A 199 2.17 14.76 -8.97
C VAL A 199 2.02 13.91 -10.23
N VAL A 200 2.97 13.00 -10.48
CA VAL A 200 2.89 12.08 -11.63
C VAL A 200 1.71 11.12 -11.50
N TYR A 201 1.52 10.53 -10.32
CA TYR A 201 0.43 9.59 -10.05
C TYR A 201 -0.94 10.23 -10.26
N PHE A 202 -1.17 11.40 -9.65
CA PHE A 202 -2.44 12.11 -9.82
C PHE A 202 -2.62 12.71 -11.21
N GLY A 203 -1.53 13.15 -11.86
CA GLY A 203 -1.56 13.57 -13.26
C GLY A 203 -1.97 12.43 -14.18
N ALA A 204 -1.44 11.22 -13.97
CA ALA A 204 -1.80 10.03 -14.73
C ALA A 204 -3.26 9.59 -14.49
N ILE A 205 -3.79 9.76 -13.27
CA ILE A 205 -5.21 9.53 -12.99
C ILE A 205 -6.08 10.56 -13.71
N ALA A 206 -5.79 11.85 -13.53
CA ALA A 206 -6.59 12.94 -14.07
C ALA A 206 -6.66 12.95 -15.61
N THR A 207 -5.63 12.44 -16.28
CA THR A 207 -5.56 12.34 -17.75
C THR A 207 -6.05 11.00 -18.30
N GLY A 208 -6.46 10.06 -17.44
CA GLY A 208 -6.78 8.69 -17.84
C GLY A 208 -5.57 7.86 -18.28
N GLY A 209 -4.35 8.38 -18.16
CA GLY A 209 -3.11 7.68 -18.48
C GLY A 209 -2.93 6.37 -17.70
N LEU A 210 -3.41 6.32 -16.46
CA LEU A 210 -3.40 5.07 -15.67
C LEU A 210 -4.24 3.97 -16.33
N ASN A 211 -5.40 4.30 -16.91
CA ASN A 211 -6.23 3.32 -17.63
C ASN A 211 -5.52 2.82 -18.89
N ALA A 212 -4.87 3.72 -19.64
CA ALA A 212 -4.09 3.35 -20.81
C ALA A 212 -2.91 2.43 -20.47
N VAL A 213 -2.21 2.72 -19.36
CA VAL A 213 -1.12 1.87 -18.85
C VAL A 213 -1.66 0.51 -18.42
N MET A 214 -2.77 0.46 -17.67
CA MET A 214 -3.38 -0.80 -17.23
C MET A 214 -3.85 -1.64 -18.42
N TRP A 215 -4.47 -1.02 -19.42
CA TRP A 215 -4.88 -1.71 -20.65
C TRP A 215 -3.69 -2.25 -21.43
N SER A 216 -2.65 -1.43 -21.63
CA SER A 216 -1.41 -1.84 -22.30
C SER A 216 -0.71 -2.98 -21.57
N LEU A 217 -0.65 -2.89 -20.23
CA LEU A 217 -0.09 -3.94 -19.40
C LEU A 217 -0.90 -5.23 -19.53
N PHE A 218 -2.23 -5.14 -19.48
CA PHE A 218 -3.11 -6.28 -19.64
C PHE A 218 -2.89 -6.98 -21.00
N THR A 219 -2.98 -6.26 -22.11
CA THR A 219 -2.82 -6.83 -23.47
C THR A 219 -1.42 -7.40 -23.72
N THR A 220 -0.38 -6.73 -23.21
CA THR A 220 1.00 -7.21 -23.35
C THR A 220 1.26 -8.44 -22.47
N LEU A 221 0.73 -8.45 -21.25
CA LEU A 221 0.98 -9.53 -20.31
C LEU A 221 0.18 -10.81 -20.62
N GLN A 222 -0.98 -10.69 -21.28
CA GLN A 222 -1.81 -11.83 -21.70
C GLN A 222 -1.05 -12.89 -22.49
N THR A 223 -0.15 -12.46 -23.37
CA THR A 223 0.66 -13.35 -24.24
C THR A 223 2.04 -13.65 -23.65
N SER A 224 2.40 -12.99 -22.55
CA SER A 224 3.69 -13.14 -21.89
C SER A 224 3.75 -14.39 -20.99
N PRO A 225 4.96 -14.83 -20.58
CA PRO A 225 5.12 -15.90 -19.60
C PRO A 225 4.44 -15.65 -18.24
N LEU A 226 4.14 -14.38 -17.91
CA LEU A 226 3.40 -14.03 -16.69
C LEU A 226 1.90 -14.39 -16.77
N GLY A 227 1.36 -14.55 -17.98
CA GLY A 227 -0.02 -15.02 -18.20
C GLY A 227 -0.18 -16.54 -18.13
N TRP A 228 0.92 -17.29 -18.26
CA TRP A 228 0.91 -18.76 -18.28
C TRP A 228 0.26 -19.43 -17.04
N PRO A 229 0.43 -18.92 -15.80
CA PRO A 229 -0.28 -19.45 -14.65
C PRO A 229 -1.81 -19.40 -14.80
N GLY A 230 -2.35 -18.51 -15.64
CA GLY A 230 -3.79 -18.48 -15.95
C GLY A 230 -4.32 -19.76 -16.57
N HIS A 231 -3.49 -20.50 -17.32
CA HIS A 231 -3.88 -21.80 -17.86
C HIS A 231 -4.11 -22.86 -16.78
N LEU A 232 -3.54 -22.71 -15.57
CA LEU A 232 -3.90 -23.56 -14.44
C LEU A 232 -5.37 -23.35 -14.08
N LEU A 233 -5.83 -22.10 -13.95
CA LEU A 233 -7.23 -21.80 -13.61
C LEU A 233 -8.19 -22.36 -14.65
N LEU A 234 -7.84 -22.30 -15.93
CA LEU A 234 -8.63 -22.84 -17.03
C LEU A 234 -8.83 -24.36 -16.96
N VAL A 235 -7.94 -25.12 -16.32
CA VAL A 235 -8.15 -26.55 -16.05
C VAL A 235 -9.45 -26.79 -15.26
N GLY A 236 -9.84 -25.84 -14.40
CA GLY A 236 -11.08 -25.93 -13.63
C GLY A 236 -12.33 -25.56 -14.42
N VAL A 237 -12.21 -24.99 -15.61
CA VAL A 237 -13.34 -24.46 -16.39
C VAL A 237 -13.79 -25.48 -17.43
N PRO A 238 -15.02 -26.00 -17.37
CA PRO A 238 -15.54 -26.90 -18.39
C PRO A 238 -15.59 -26.22 -19.77
N GLY A 239 -15.30 -26.98 -20.83
CA GLY A 239 -15.44 -26.50 -22.22
C GLY A 239 -14.30 -25.62 -22.74
N ILE A 240 -13.21 -25.45 -21.99
CA ILE A 240 -12.00 -24.73 -22.44
C ILE A 240 -10.80 -25.67 -22.35
N ASP A 241 -10.06 -25.80 -23.46
CA ASP A 241 -8.82 -26.59 -23.50
C ASP A 241 -7.62 -25.75 -23.03
N PRO A 242 -7.02 -26.05 -21.86
CA PRO A 242 -5.87 -25.31 -21.37
C PRO A 242 -4.59 -25.72 -22.10
N SER A 243 -3.64 -24.78 -22.25
CA SER A 243 -2.34 -25.10 -22.86
C SER A 243 -1.44 -25.85 -21.87
N THR A 244 -1.04 -27.09 -22.22
CA THR A 244 -0.15 -27.89 -21.37
C THR A 244 1.26 -27.30 -21.28
N VAL A 245 1.73 -26.69 -22.37
CA VAL A 245 3.00 -25.96 -22.42
C VAL A 245 2.97 -24.74 -21.50
N GLY A 246 1.86 -23.99 -21.46
CA GLY A 246 1.70 -22.86 -20.55
C GLY A 246 1.73 -23.30 -19.09
N ILE A 247 1.02 -24.38 -18.75
CA ILE A 247 1.05 -24.93 -17.38
C ILE A 247 2.47 -25.37 -16.97
N ALA A 248 3.16 -26.14 -17.82
CA ALA A 248 4.52 -26.59 -17.54
C ALA A 248 5.49 -25.40 -17.42
N GLY A 249 5.37 -24.42 -18.32
CA GLY A 249 6.14 -23.19 -18.29
C GLY A 249 5.87 -22.35 -17.04
N ALA A 250 4.62 -22.28 -16.57
CA ALA A 250 4.25 -21.57 -15.35
C ALA A 250 4.89 -22.21 -14.11
N VAL A 251 4.86 -23.54 -14.00
CA VAL A 251 5.49 -24.28 -12.89
C VAL A 251 7.01 -24.11 -12.92
N ALA A 252 7.64 -24.34 -14.07
CA ALA A 252 9.09 -24.21 -14.22
C ALA A 252 9.57 -22.76 -14.01
N GLY A 253 8.87 -21.79 -14.60
CA GLY A 253 9.16 -20.37 -14.49
C GLY A 253 8.99 -19.87 -13.05
N SER A 254 7.95 -20.33 -12.36
CA SER A 254 7.72 -20.01 -10.94
C SER A 254 8.81 -20.61 -10.06
N ALA A 255 9.19 -21.89 -10.27
CA ALA A 255 10.29 -22.51 -9.51
C ALA A 255 11.62 -21.76 -9.70
N LEU A 256 11.93 -21.36 -10.94
CA LEU A 256 13.12 -20.55 -11.25
C LEU A 256 13.05 -19.18 -10.57
N LEU A 257 11.93 -18.48 -10.69
CA LEU A 257 11.74 -17.13 -10.15
C LEU A 257 11.83 -17.12 -8.62
N VAL A 258 11.21 -18.10 -7.96
CA VAL A 258 11.33 -18.28 -6.50
C VAL A 258 12.78 -18.52 -6.12
N GLY A 259 13.48 -19.42 -6.83
CA GLY A 259 14.90 -19.70 -6.59
C GLY A 259 15.76 -18.44 -6.69
N VAL A 260 15.63 -17.69 -7.79
CA VAL A 260 16.37 -16.43 -8.02
C VAL A 260 16.04 -15.39 -6.96
N ALA A 261 14.75 -15.21 -6.62
CA ALA A 261 14.33 -14.23 -5.61
C ALA A 261 14.92 -14.56 -4.23
N PHE A 262 14.94 -15.83 -3.81
CA PHE A 262 15.55 -16.24 -2.54
C PHE A 262 17.08 -16.12 -2.54
N VAL A 263 17.74 -16.37 -3.67
CA VAL A 263 19.20 -16.16 -3.79
C VAL A 263 19.53 -14.67 -3.71
N ALA A 264 18.71 -13.81 -4.30
CA ALA A 264 18.90 -12.36 -4.27
C ALA A 264 18.49 -11.71 -2.92
N SER A 265 17.55 -12.31 -2.18
CA SER A 265 17.01 -11.70 -0.96
C SER A 265 18.00 -11.65 0.20
N VAL A 266 18.82 -12.68 0.38
CA VAL A 266 19.82 -12.73 1.44
C VAL A 266 20.88 -11.62 1.33
N PRO A 267 21.61 -11.45 0.20
CA PRO A 267 22.58 -10.38 0.07
C PRO A 267 21.93 -9.00 0.09
N SER A 268 20.72 -8.85 -0.46
CA SER A 268 19.97 -7.58 -0.43
C SER A 268 19.64 -7.18 1.01
N ALA A 269 19.10 -8.11 1.80
CA ALA A 269 18.77 -7.88 3.20
C ALA A 269 20.02 -7.64 4.05
N GLN A 270 21.09 -8.39 3.82
CA GLN A 270 22.37 -8.16 4.50
C GLN A 270 22.90 -6.74 4.20
N ARG A 271 22.83 -6.29 2.95
CA ARG A 271 23.32 -4.95 2.60
C ARG A 271 22.47 -3.84 3.19
N HIS A 272 21.17 -4.04 3.36
CA HIS A 272 20.28 -3.04 3.96
C HIS A 272 20.33 -3.03 5.49
N TRP A 273 20.21 -4.20 6.13
CA TRP A 273 20.12 -4.29 7.59
C TRP A 273 21.42 -3.95 8.32
N PHE A 274 22.56 -4.09 7.66
CA PHE A 274 23.86 -3.71 8.21
C PHE A 274 24.39 -2.39 7.66
N ALA A 275 23.59 -1.62 6.91
CA ALA A 275 23.99 -0.31 6.46
C ALA A 275 23.59 0.77 7.47
N ASP A 276 24.48 1.74 7.66
CA ASP A 276 24.19 2.93 8.44
C ASP A 276 23.22 3.85 7.67
N PRO A 277 22.17 4.39 8.31
CA PRO A 277 21.27 5.35 7.67
C PRO A 277 22.00 6.59 7.16
N ALA A 278 21.49 7.17 6.07
CA ALA A 278 22.01 8.42 5.55
C ALA A 278 21.90 9.54 6.61
N ARG A 279 23.00 10.24 6.86
CA ARG A 279 23.06 11.39 7.78
C ARG A 279 22.51 12.63 7.08
N THR A 280 21.19 12.74 6.97
CA THR A 280 20.53 13.89 6.31
C THR A 280 20.27 15.07 7.22
N ASP A 281 20.33 14.85 8.54
CA ASP A 281 19.97 15.85 9.56
C ASP A 281 21.21 16.57 10.14
N ASP A 282 22.42 16.25 9.64
CA ASP A 282 23.60 17.08 9.86
C ASP A 282 23.57 18.30 8.92
N GLU A 283 22.44 19.00 8.87
CA GLU A 283 22.44 20.35 8.32
C GLU A 283 23.36 21.18 9.22
N ASP A 284 24.46 21.65 8.63
CA ASP A 284 25.16 22.83 9.11
C ASP A 284 24.09 23.81 9.57
N VAL A 285 24.21 24.27 10.81
CA VAL A 285 23.34 25.32 11.34
C VAL A 285 23.69 26.59 10.59
N ASP A 286 23.23 26.67 9.34
CA ASP A 286 23.13 27.92 8.62
C ASP A 286 22.19 28.75 9.49
N GLU A 287 22.74 29.83 10.03
CA GLU A 287 22.00 30.92 10.62
C GLU A 287 21.12 31.52 9.52
N GLU A 288 20.06 30.79 9.12
CA GLU A 288 18.98 31.35 8.34
C GLU A 288 18.44 32.49 9.18
N ALA A 289 18.78 33.72 8.76
CA ALA A 289 18.28 34.95 9.29
C ALA A 289 16.75 34.86 9.30
N SER A 290 16.21 34.39 10.44
CA SER A 290 14.82 34.05 10.66
C SER A 290 14.01 35.23 10.17
N SER A 291 13.32 35.07 9.03
CA SER A 291 12.58 36.16 8.43
C SER A 291 11.49 36.61 9.39
N ASP A 292 11.73 37.72 10.09
CA ASP A 292 10.86 38.27 11.13
C ASP A 292 9.62 38.98 10.53
N ARG A 293 9.33 38.72 9.25
CA ARG A 293 8.24 39.33 8.47
C ARG A 293 6.87 39.12 9.12
N LEU A 294 6.65 37.96 9.74
CA LEU A 294 5.40 37.64 10.42
C LEU A 294 5.27 38.37 11.77
N ALA A 295 6.39 38.57 12.49
CA ALA A 295 6.44 39.41 13.68
C ALA A 295 6.29 40.90 13.34
N GLY A 296 6.80 41.32 12.18
CA GLY A 296 6.60 42.67 11.62
C GLY A 296 5.17 42.94 11.18
N LEU A 297 4.51 42.01 10.49
CA LEU A 297 3.11 42.14 10.06
C LEU A 297 2.12 42.21 11.23
N LEU A 298 2.42 41.51 12.33
CA LEU A 298 1.63 41.55 13.55
C LEU A 298 2.05 42.69 14.49
N SER A 299 3.06 43.48 14.11
CA SER A 299 3.45 44.67 14.86
C SER A 299 2.46 45.81 14.60
N GLY A 300 1.87 46.35 15.67
CA GLY A 300 0.91 47.46 15.61
C GLY A 300 -0.56 47.07 15.71
N THR A 301 -0.94 45.84 15.32
CA THR A 301 -2.34 45.37 15.36
C THR A 301 -2.67 44.50 16.56
N VAL A 302 -1.65 43.87 17.16
CA VAL A 302 -1.84 42.89 18.24
C VAL A 302 -0.86 43.15 19.38
N SER A 303 -1.29 42.92 20.63
CA SER A 303 -0.43 43.07 21.80
C SER A 303 0.77 42.11 21.75
N ARG A 304 1.91 42.55 22.33
CA ARG A 304 3.17 41.81 22.34
C ARG A 304 3.03 40.34 22.78
N PRO A 305 2.23 39.99 23.81
CA PRO A 305 2.06 38.60 24.23
C PRO A 305 1.36 37.73 23.17
N VAL A 306 0.26 38.23 22.59
CA VAL A 306 -0.50 37.50 21.56
C VAL A 306 0.33 37.33 20.29
N ARG A 307 1.15 38.33 19.94
CA ARG A 307 2.12 38.23 18.85
C ARG A 307 3.14 37.12 19.08
N THR A 308 3.72 37.04 20.28
CA THR A 308 4.69 36.00 20.63
C THR A 308 4.06 34.62 20.55
N VAL A 309 2.85 34.44 21.08
CA VAL A 309 2.12 33.16 21.01
C VAL A 309 1.81 32.80 19.55
N ALA A 310 1.30 33.73 18.75
CA ALA A 310 0.97 33.49 17.34
C ALA A 310 2.20 33.12 16.51
N VAL A 311 3.30 33.86 16.63
CA VAL A 311 4.55 33.57 15.91
C VAL A 311 5.13 32.22 16.34
N THR A 312 5.07 31.90 17.64
CA THR A 312 5.56 30.62 18.17
C THR A 312 4.72 29.44 17.69
N ALA A 313 3.39 29.58 17.72
CA ALA A 313 2.47 28.57 17.22
C ALA A 313 2.66 28.33 15.71
N VAL A 314 2.80 29.39 14.91
CA VAL A 314 3.08 29.29 13.47
C VAL A 314 4.42 28.61 13.20
N ARG A 315 5.50 29.00 13.91
CA ARG A 315 6.81 28.36 13.76
C ARG A 315 6.77 26.88 14.14
N ARG A 316 6.08 26.52 15.22
CA ARG A 316 5.93 25.13 15.65
C ARG A 316 5.10 24.30 14.67
N THR A 317 4.06 24.90 14.10
CA THR A 317 3.22 24.26 13.08
C THR A 317 4.01 24.06 11.78
N LYS A 318 4.83 25.04 11.37
CA LYS A 318 5.77 24.92 10.24
C LYS A 318 6.79 23.79 10.45
N ARG A 319 7.29 23.61 11.67
CA ARG A 319 8.23 22.53 12.03
C ARG A 319 7.57 21.15 12.17
N ALA A 320 6.24 21.09 12.35
CA ALA A 320 5.48 19.84 12.46
C ALA A 320 4.29 19.82 11.49
N PRO A 321 4.53 19.89 10.17
CA PRO A 321 3.49 20.12 9.16
C PRO A 321 2.49 18.97 9.04
N ILE A 322 2.85 17.76 9.50
CA ILE A 322 1.96 16.59 9.44
C ILE A 322 0.65 16.80 10.20
N ARG A 323 0.62 17.69 11.19
CA ARG A 323 -0.59 18.08 11.92
C ARG A 323 -1.61 18.79 11.02
N LEU A 324 -1.14 19.53 10.02
CA LEU A 324 -1.99 20.20 9.03
C LEU A 324 -2.39 19.29 7.87
N ALA A 325 -1.80 18.10 7.73
CA ALA A 325 -2.17 17.17 6.66
C ALA A 325 -3.66 16.76 6.75
N TYR A 326 -4.23 16.78 7.97
CA TYR A 326 -5.66 16.57 8.16
C TYR A 326 -6.51 17.61 7.42
N ALA A 327 -6.04 18.86 7.32
CA ALA A 327 -6.65 19.94 6.55
C ALA A 327 -6.45 19.80 5.02
N GLY A 328 -5.80 18.73 4.55
CA GLY A 328 -5.67 18.42 3.11
C GLY A 328 -6.58 17.30 2.61
N TYR A 329 -7.18 16.47 3.46
CA TYR A 329 -7.85 15.23 3.01
C TYR A 329 -8.95 15.40 1.94
N PRO A 330 -9.91 16.34 2.06
CA PRO A 330 -10.95 16.56 1.07
C PRO A 330 -10.43 17.06 -0.28
N LEU A 331 -9.26 17.71 -0.32
CA LEU A 331 -8.62 18.08 -1.59
C LEU A 331 -8.22 16.84 -2.41
N LEU A 332 -7.97 15.70 -1.77
CA LEU A 332 -7.74 14.45 -2.50
C LEU A 332 -9.00 14.00 -3.25
N GLY A 333 -10.19 14.20 -2.67
CA GLY A 333 -11.46 13.96 -3.36
C GLY A 333 -11.70 14.93 -4.52
N ALA A 334 -11.14 16.14 -4.44
CA ALA A 334 -11.26 17.15 -5.49
C ALA A 334 -10.56 16.74 -6.82
N LEU A 335 -9.59 15.82 -6.75
CA LEU A 335 -8.86 15.32 -7.92
C LEU A 335 -9.77 14.60 -8.92
N GLY A 336 -10.84 13.94 -8.46
CA GLY A 336 -11.82 13.30 -9.34
C GLY A 336 -12.58 14.29 -10.22
N PHE A 337 -12.76 15.53 -9.75
CA PHE A 337 -13.44 16.58 -10.53
C PHE A 337 -12.52 17.24 -11.55
N ILE A 338 -11.20 17.14 -11.40
CA ILE A 338 -10.24 17.68 -12.38
C ILE A 338 -10.41 16.97 -13.72
N GLN A 339 -10.57 15.64 -13.72
CA GLN A 339 -10.84 14.88 -14.93
C GLN A 339 -12.12 15.37 -15.62
N GLN A 340 -13.20 15.56 -14.87
CA GLN A 340 -14.46 16.08 -15.39
C GLN A 340 -14.32 17.50 -15.98
N ILE A 341 -13.54 18.39 -15.35
CA ILE A 341 -13.27 19.74 -15.86
C ILE A 341 -12.48 19.70 -17.17
N ILE A 342 -11.47 18.82 -17.26
CA ILE A 342 -10.65 18.65 -18.46
C ILE A 342 -11.52 18.10 -19.61
N GLU A 343 -12.32 17.07 -19.36
CA GLU A 343 -13.16 16.42 -20.37
C GLU A 343 -14.30 17.34 -20.85
N SER A 344 -14.93 18.08 -19.94
CA SER A 344 -16.06 18.97 -20.25
C SER A 344 -15.62 20.37 -20.72
N GLY A 345 -14.35 20.73 -20.57
CA GLY A 345 -13.80 22.06 -20.88
C GLY A 345 -14.43 23.21 -20.08
N THR A 346 -15.27 22.91 -19.09
CA THR A 346 -16.02 23.89 -18.31
C THR A 346 -15.95 23.54 -16.83
N ILE A 347 -16.03 24.54 -15.96
CA ILE A 347 -16.04 24.33 -14.51
C ILE A 347 -17.49 24.06 -14.08
N PRO A 348 -17.81 22.85 -13.55
CA PRO A 348 -19.17 22.56 -13.12
C PRO A 348 -19.64 23.51 -12.02
N SER A 349 -20.90 23.95 -12.05
CA SER A 349 -21.44 24.93 -11.10
C SER A 349 -21.40 24.47 -9.63
N PHE A 350 -21.45 23.15 -9.39
CA PHE A 350 -21.34 22.59 -8.04
C PHE A 350 -19.92 22.74 -7.43
N MET A 351 -18.90 23.09 -8.21
CA MET A 351 -17.55 23.39 -7.71
C MET A 351 -17.55 24.55 -6.71
N ALA A 352 -18.38 25.57 -6.93
CA ALA A 352 -18.51 26.69 -5.99
C ALA A 352 -19.00 26.22 -4.62
N VAL A 353 -19.99 25.32 -4.60
CA VAL A 353 -20.51 24.71 -3.37
C VAL A 353 -19.44 23.86 -2.68
N MET A 354 -18.68 23.08 -3.45
CA MET A 354 -17.53 22.30 -2.97
C MET A 354 -16.46 23.18 -2.33
N PHE A 355 -16.12 24.33 -2.92
CA PHE A 355 -15.14 25.27 -2.35
C PHE A 355 -15.64 25.88 -1.04
N CYS A 356 -16.90 26.32 -0.98
CA CYS A 356 -17.49 26.81 0.27
C CYS A 356 -17.48 25.72 1.36
N LEU A 357 -17.80 24.48 1.00
CA LEU A 357 -17.78 23.36 1.94
C LEU A 357 -16.36 23.05 2.42
N TYR A 358 -15.37 23.15 1.53
CA TYR A 358 -13.96 23.03 1.88
C TYR A 358 -13.49 24.15 2.81
N GLU A 359 -13.89 25.41 2.58
CA GLU A 359 -13.55 26.53 3.47
C GLU A 359 -14.12 26.33 4.88
N VAL A 360 -15.40 25.93 4.97
CA VAL A 360 -16.05 25.60 6.26
C VAL A 360 -15.31 24.47 6.97
N TRP A 361 -14.95 23.42 6.23
CA TRP A 361 -14.22 22.29 6.79
C TRP A 361 -12.79 22.69 7.22
N ALA A 362 -12.05 23.44 6.40
CA ALA A 362 -10.70 23.90 6.71
C ALA A 362 -10.70 24.82 7.94
N ALA A 363 -11.69 25.70 8.06
CA ALA A 363 -11.90 26.50 9.26
C ALA A 363 -12.17 25.61 10.48
N GLY A 364 -13.08 24.63 10.37
CA GLY A 364 -13.38 23.68 11.44
C GLY A 364 -12.17 22.84 11.88
N VAL A 365 -11.33 22.40 10.94
CA VAL A 365 -10.08 21.69 11.22
C VAL A 365 -9.09 22.61 11.96
N LEU A 366 -8.96 23.86 11.55
CA LEU A 366 -8.07 24.81 12.22
C LEU A 366 -8.48 25.07 13.68
N PHE A 367 -9.79 25.15 13.95
CA PHE A 367 -10.32 25.28 15.30
C PHE A 367 -10.15 24.01 16.13
N THR A 368 -10.39 22.83 15.56
CA THR A 368 -10.31 21.55 16.27
C THR A 368 -8.88 21.10 16.56
N LEU A 369 -7.92 21.41 15.67
CA LEU A 369 -6.51 21.12 15.89
C LEU A 369 -5.85 22.01 16.97
N ASN A 370 -6.55 23.07 17.41
CA ASN A 370 -6.11 24.02 18.44
C ASN A 370 -4.59 24.32 18.42
N PRO A 371 -4.03 24.79 17.28
CA PRO A 371 -2.60 25.01 17.15
C PRO A 371 -2.06 26.07 18.12
N LEU A 372 -2.93 26.93 18.64
CA LEU A 372 -2.61 27.99 19.60
C LEU A 372 -2.58 27.49 21.06
N GLY A 373 -3.29 26.41 21.40
CA GLY A 373 -3.43 25.91 22.77
C GLY A 373 -2.67 24.63 23.10
N ASP A 374 -2.08 23.95 22.11
CA ASP A 374 -1.35 22.71 22.34
C ASP A 374 0.09 22.99 22.85
N LEU A 375 0.28 23.00 24.17
CA LEU A 375 1.62 23.03 24.79
C LEU A 375 2.36 21.68 24.72
N GLY A 376 1.72 20.60 24.26
CA GLY A 376 2.28 19.27 23.99
C GLY A 376 3.50 18.87 24.85
N PRO A 377 4.71 18.68 24.27
CA PRO A 377 5.91 18.24 25.01
C PRO A 377 6.45 19.24 26.04
N ALA A 378 6.04 20.52 25.98
CA ALA A 378 6.49 21.54 26.92
C ALA A 378 5.61 21.58 28.18
N LEU A 379 4.47 20.88 28.20
CA LEU A 379 3.54 20.89 29.33
C LEU A 379 4.17 20.35 30.63
N PRO A 380 4.97 19.25 30.62
CA PRO A 380 5.72 18.84 31.81
C PRO A 380 6.69 19.92 32.27
N ALA A 381 7.45 20.53 31.36
CA ALA A 381 8.42 21.58 31.68
C ALA A 381 7.76 22.86 32.24
N VAL A 382 6.59 23.23 31.72
CA VAL A 382 5.80 24.38 32.19
C VAL A 382 5.19 24.09 33.57
N VAL A 383 4.66 22.88 33.80
CA VAL A 383 4.09 22.46 35.09
C VAL A 383 5.16 22.28 36.17
N THR A 384 6.38 21.89 35.80
CA THR A 384 7.52 21.83 36.72
C THR A 384 8.26 23.16 36.89
N SER A 385 7.95 24.17 36.08
CA SER A 385 8.58 25.49 36.22
C SER A 385 7.98 26.27 37.38
N THR A 386 8.79 27.13 38.01
CA THR A 386 8.32 28.06 39.05
C THR A 386 7.53 29.25 38.48
N LEU A 387 7.20 29.23 37.18
CA LEU A 387 6.50 30.32 36.51
C LEU A 387 5.02 30.25 36.85
N THR A 388 4.47 31.36 37.36
CA THR A 388 3.02 31.48 37.51
C THR A 388 2.36 31.50 36.13
N GLY A 389 1.13 30.97 35.99
CA GLY A 389 0.42 30.94 34.71
C GLY A 389 0.28 32.32 34.04
N ARG A 390 0.36 33.40 34.82
CA ARG A 390 0.35 34.79 34.33
C ARG A 390 1.71 35.26 33.79
N GLN A 391 2.81 34.65 34.21
CA GLN A 391 4.17 34.87 33.71
C GLN A 391 4.48 33.99 32.49
N ALA A 392 3.84 32.83 32.35
CA ALA A 392 4.00 31.96 31.19
C ALA A 392 3.35 32.52 29.90
N ILE A 393 2.35 33.39 30.06
CA ILE A 393 1.54 33.96 28.95
C ILE A 393 1.96 35.40 28.62
N ARG A 394 2.79 36.05 29.45
CA ARG A 394 3.34 37.41 29.21
C ARG A 394 4.68 37.33 28.52
#